data_AF-A0A564T9Q7-F1
#
_entry.id   AF-A0A564T9Q7-F1
#
_cell.length_a   1.000
_cell.length_b   1.000
_cell.length_c   1.000
_cell.angle_alpha   90.00
_cell.angle_beta   90.00
_cell.angle_gamma   90.00
#
_symmetry.space_group_name_H-M   'P 1'
#
loop_
_entity.id
_entity.type
_entity.pdbx_description
1 polymer ?
#
loop_
_entity_poly.entity_id
_entity_poly.type
_entity_poly.pdbx_seq_one_letter_code
_entity_poly.pdbx_strand_id
1 'polypeptide(L)'
;MQEEYLREIGDETLEARKQYHHSLASVREQKVDIFMGNHTANVDLLNKRKYMTEHPGENPFIDSEAWKNYLDLKEKELSELEQV
;
A
#
# COMPACT_ATOMS: atom_id res chain seq x y z
N MET A 1 12.85 2.05 -2.42
CA MET A 1 13.78 3.19 -2.16
C MET A 1 15.13 2.86 -2.80
N GLN A 2 15.70 3.76 -3.60
CA GLN A 2 16.93 3.47 -4.35
C GLN A 2 18.11 3.24 -3.40
N GLU A 3 18.90 2.19 -3.65
CA GLU A 3 20.01 1.80 -2.78
C GLU A 3 21.07 2.89 -2.67
N GLU A 4 21.42 3.47 -3.82
CA GLU A 4 22.42 4.53 -3.92
C GLU A 4 22.05 5.74 -3.04
N TYR A 5 20.80 6.18 -3.10
CA TYR A 5 20.30 7.27 -2.26
C TYR A 5 20.37 6.93 -0.77
N LEU A 6 20.03 5.70 -0.38
CA LEU A 6 20.12 5.27 1.02
C LEU A 6 21.56 5.32 1.53
N ARG A 7 22.51 4.86 0.72
CA ARG A 7 23.93 4.94 1.04
C ARG A 7 24.42 6.39 1.10
N GLU A 8 23.97 7.25 0.18
CA GLU A 8 24.31 8.69 0.15
C GLU A 8 23.91 9.40 1.45
N ILE A 9 22.73 9.10 2.00
CA ILE A 9 22.23 9.70 3.24
C ILE A 9 22.77 9.02 4.52
N GLY A 10 23.66 8.04 4.39
CA GLY A 10 24.32 7.36 5.51
C GLY A 10 23.64 6.09 6.02
N ASP A 11 22.62 5.57 5.33
CA ASP A 11 22.02 4.27 5.64
C ASP A 11 22.76 3.12 4.93
N GLU A 12 24.02 2.90 5.32
CA GLU A 12 24.91 1.92 4.69
C GLU A 12 24.40 0.47 4.78
N THR A 13 23.58 0.18 5.79
CA THR A 13 23.05 -1.15 6.08
C THR A 13 21.63 -1.37 5.58
N LEU A 14 21.07 -0.40 4.85
CA LEU A 14 19.72 -0.42 4.28
C LEU A 14 18.65 -0.67 5.35
N GLU A 15 18.83 -0.09 6.53
CA GLU A 15 17.93 -0.22 7.67
C GLU A 15 16.53 0.31 7.35
N ALA A 16 16.43 1.39 6.58
CA ALA A 16 15.14 1.91 6.13
C ALA A 16 14.35 0.91 5.28
N ARG A 17 15.02 0.08 4.45
CA ARG A 17 14.36 -0.98 3.68
C ARG A 17 13.84 -2.08 4.60
N LYS A 18 14.67 -2.54 5.54
CA LYS A 18 14.27 -3.55 6.55
C LYS A 18 13.07 -3.06 7.37
N GLN A 19 13.11 -1.81 7.82
CA GLN A 19 12.01 -1.20 8.55
C GLN A 19 10.75 -1.07 7.72
N TYR A 20 10.88 -0.79 6.42
CA TYR A 20 9.73 -0.75 5.51
C TYR A 20 9.06 -2.12 5.37
N HIS A 21 9.82 -3.18 5.05
CA HIS A 21 9.32 -4.56 5.01
C HIS A 21 8.66 -4.97 6.32
N HIS A 22 9.32 -4.71 7.44
CA HIS A 22 8.78 -5.00 8.77
C HIS A 22 7.47 -4.25 9.02
N SER A 23 7.40 -2.96 8.65
CA SER A 23 6.21 -2.14 8.81
C SER A 23 5.05 -2.71 8.02
N LEU A 24 5.23 -3.07 6.75
CA LEU A 24 4.19 -3.69 5.93
C LEU A 24 3.68 -5.00 6.56
N ALA A 25 4.59 -5.90 6.94
CA ALA A 25 4.24 -7.17 7.57
C ALA A 25 3.50 -7.00 8.91
N SER A 26 3.88 -6.01 9.73
CA SER A 26 3.35 -5.81 11.08
C SER A 26 1.85 -5.47 11.12
N VAL A 27 1.34 -4.88 10.04
CA VAL A 27 -0.06 -4.43 9.94
C VAL A 27 -0.87 -5.20 8.92
N ARG A 28 -0.25 -6.13 8.18
CA ARG A 28 -0.89 -6.88 7.08
C ARG A 28 -2.13 -7.65 7.48
N GLU A 29 -2.07 -8.36 8.61
CA GLU A 29 -3.16 -9.21 9.08
C GLU A 29 -4.20 -8.45 9.94
N GLN A 30 -4.12 -7.12 9.99
CA GLN A 30 -5.12 -6.33 10.71
C GLN A 30 -6.47 -6.41 9.99
N LYS A 31 -7.54 -6.59 10.78
CA LYS A 31 -8.90 -6.48 10.26
C LYS A 31 -9.18 -5.02 9.89
N VAL A 32 -9.39 -4.76 8.59
CA VAL A 32 -9.71 -3.43 8.05
C VAL A 32 -10.94 -3.56 7.17
N ASP A 33 -12.06 -2.96 7.59
CA ASP A 33 -13.31 -3.02 6.82
C ASP A 33 -13.34 -1.98 5.67
N ILE A 34 -12.63 -0.85 5.84
CA ILE A 34 -12.49 0.22 4.85
C ILE A 34 -11.05 0.71 4.86
N PHE A 35 -10.38 0.61 3.71
CA PHE A 35 -9.05 1.18 3.48
C PHE A 35 -9.17 2.53 2.75
N MET A 36 -8.47 3.55 3.26
CA MET A 36 -8.32 4.85 2.63
C MET A 36 -6.83 5.18 2.51
N GLY A 37 -6.28 5.00 1.31
CA GLY A 37 -4.90 5.40 1.02
C GLY A 37 -4.72 6.92 0.93
N ASN A 38 -3.48 7.37 1.05
CA ASN A 38 -3.15 8.80 0.97
C ASN A 38 -3.44 9.41 -0.41
N HIS A 39 -3.28 8.63 -1.48
CA HIS A 39 -3.63 9.06 -2.82
C HIS A 39 -4.95 8.42 -3.25
N THR A 40 -5.84 9.21 -3.86
CA THR A 40 -7.18 8.76 -4.29
C THR A 40 -7.14 7.57 -5.26
N ALA A 41 -6.06 7.46 -6.04
CA ALA A 41 -5.81 6.33 -6.93
C ALA A 41 -5.55 5.00 -6.19
N ASN A 42 -5.11 5.02 -4.93
CA ASN A 42 -4.85 3.80 -4.16
C ASN A 42 -6.12 3.01 -3.82
N VAL A 43 -7.29 3.64 -3.93
CA VAL A 43 -8.58 3.03 -3.58
C VAL A 43 -9.61 3.16 -4.71
N ASP A 44 -9.15 3.52 -5.91
CA ASP A 44 -10.01 3.74 -7.07
C ASP A 44 -11.21 4.68 -6.80
N LEU A 45 -10.93 5.77 -6.06
CA LEU A 45 -11.95 6.63 -5.45
C LEU A 45 -13.02 7.10 -6.44
N LEU A 46 -12.61 7.53 -7.64
CA LEU A 46 -13.51 8.12 -8.63
C LEU A 46 -14.47 7.08 -9.21
N ASN A 47 -13.99 5.88 -9.52
CA ASN A 47 -14.83 4.81 -10.03
C ASN A 47 -15.75 4.27 -8.93
N LYS A 48 -15.25 4.09 -7.70
CA LYS A 48 -16.09 3.72 -6.55
C LYS A 48 -17.18 4.76 -6.29
N ARG A 49 -16.86 6.06 -6.39
CA ARG A 49 -17.86 7.14 -6.27
C ARG A 49 -18.89 7.10 -7.39
N LYS A 50 -18.47 6.84 -8.62
CA LYS A 50 -19.36 6.65 -9.78
C LYS A 50 -20.29 5.46 -9.56
N TYR A 51 -19.73 4.32 -9.12
CA TYR A 51 -20.48 3.11 -8.82
C TYR A 51 -21.60 3.36 -7.80
N MET A 52 -21.33 4.09 -6.72
CA MET A 52 -22.36 4.45 -5.73
C MET A 52 -23.50 5.32 -6.30
N THR A 53 -23.23 6.13 -7.33
CA THR A 53 -24.29 6.92 -8.01
C THR A 53 -25.18 6.02 -8.85
N GLU A 54 -24.59 5.01 -9.48
CA GLU A 54 -25.28 4.06 -10.36
C GLU A 54 -26.00 2.95 -9.57
N HIS A 55 -25.53 2.64 -8.35
CA HIS A 55 -26.03 1.57 -7.48
C HIS A 55 -26.37 2.11 -6.08
N PRO A 56 -27.49 2.85 -5.91
CA PRO A 56 -27.87 3.38 -4.61
C PRO A 56 -28.10 2.28 -3.57
N GLY A 57 -27.49 2.43 -2.39
CA GLY A 57 -27.57 1.47 -1.29
C GLY A 57 -26.39 0.50 -1.21
N GLU A 58 -25.53 0.46 -2.23
CA GLU A 58 -24.29 -0.31 -2.22
C GLU A 58 -23.08 0.58 -1.86
N ASN A 59 -22.15 0.06 -1.06
CA ASN A 59 -20.94 0.78 -0.66
C ASN A 59 -19.67 0.01 -1.09
N PRO A 60 -19.06 0.36 -2.23
CA PRO A 60 -17.86 -0.32 -2.76
C PRO A 60 -16.58 -0.02 -1.97
N PHE A 61 -16.64 0.83 -0.93
CA PHE A 61 -15.51 1.06 -0.02
C PHE A 61 -15.42 0.03 1.10
N ILE A 62 -16.49 -0.74 1.35
CA ILE A 62 -16.47 -1.87 2.27
C ILE A 62 -15.83 -3.05 1.54
N ASP A 63 -14.54 -3.24 1.76
CA ASP A 63 -13.71 -4.27 1.12
C ASP A 63 -12.62 -4.68 2.11
N SER A 64 -12.79 -5.86 2.71
CA SER A 64 -11.88 -6.38 3.73
C SER A 64 -10.50 -6.79 3.18
N GLU A 65 -10.37 -6.94 1.87
CA GLU A 65 -9.11 -7.34 1.23
C GLU A 65 -8.32 -6.13 0.71
N ALA A 66 -8.95 -4.96 0.55
CA ALA A 66 -8.31 -3.76 -0.01
C ALA A 66 -7.01 -3.37 0.70
N TRP A 67 -6.98 -3.45 2.03
CA TRP A 67 -5.80 -3.15 2.83
C TRP A 67 -4.64 -4.09 2.55
N LYS A 68 -4.92 -5.40 2.65
CA LYS A 68 -3.94 -6.46 2.43
C LYS A 68 -3.38 -6.41 1.00
N ASN A 69 -4.25 -6.24 0.01
CA ASN A 69 -3.86 -6.11 -1.39
C ASN A 69 -2.97 -4.89 -1.62
N TYR A 70 -3.25 -3.77 -0.95
CA TYR A 70 -2.40 -2.58 -1.03
C TYR A 70 -1.00 -2.83 -0.45
N LEU A 71 -0.91 -3.48 0.70
CA LEU A 71 0.38 -3.80 1.32
C LEU A 71 1.19 -4.81 0.50
N ASP A 72 0.54 -5.84 -0.04
CA ASP A 72 1.17 -6.83 -0.93
C ASP A 72 1.74 -6.18 -2.19
N LEU A 73 1.03 -5.19 -2.75
CA LEU A 73 1.54 -4.39 -3.86
C LEU A 73 2.80 -3.60 -3.44
N LYS A 74 2.80 -2.98 -2.26
CA LYS A 74 3.95 -2.20 -1.77
C LYS A 74 5.17 -3.05 -1.45
N GLU A 75 4.95 -4.24 -0.91
CA GLU A 75 5.99 -5.24 -0.70
C GLU A 75 6.62 -5.64 -2.04
N LYS A 76 5.78 -5.98 -3.02
CA LYS A 76 6.22 -6.34 -4.37
C LYS A 76 7.00 -5.22 -5.05
N GLU A 77 6.49 -3.98 -5.02
CA GLU A 77 7.16 -2.81 -5.59
C GLU A 77 8.56 -2.61 -4.99
N LEU A 78 8.74 -2.82 -3.68
CA LEU A 78 10.07 -2.72 -3.06
C LEU A 78 10.97 -3.90 -3.48
N SER A 79 10.48 -5.14 -3.44
CA SER A 79 11.26 -6.31 -3.83
C SER A 79 11.73 -6.26 -5.28
N GLU A 80 10.92 -5.71 -6.19
CA GLU A 80 11.32 -5.51 -7.59
C GLU A 80 12.45 -4.49 -7.72
N LEU A 81 12.47 -3.43 -6.89
CA LEU A 81 13.55 -2.44 -6.87
C LEU A 81 14.86 -2.99 -6.28
N GLU A 82 14.81 -4.05 -5.48
CA GLU A 82 15.98 -4.68 -4.87
C GLU A 82 16.66 -5.70 -5.79
N GLN A 83 15.99 -6.12 -6.86
CA GLN A 83 16.53 -7.03 -7.88
C GLN A 83 17.34 -6.31 -8.98
N VAL A 84 17.35 -4.96 -8.96
CA VAL A 84 17.99 -4.09 -9.96
C VAL A 84 19.34 -3.60 -9.48
#